data_AF-Q0U6Z7-F1
#
_entry.id   AF-Q0U6Z7-F1
#
_cell.length_a   1.000
_cell.length_b   1.000
_cell.length_c   1.000
_cell.angle_alpha   90.00
_cell.angle_beta   90.00
_cell.angle_gamma   90.00
#
_symmetry.space_group_name_H-M   'P 1'
#
loop_
_entity.id
_entity.type
_entity.pdbx_description
1 polymer ?
#
loop_
_entity_poly.entity_id
_entity_poly.type
_entity_poly.pdbx_seq_one_letter_code
_entity_poly.pdbx_strand_id
1 'polypeptide(L)'
;MADADAQRQAEEDANLQLPPYPHPPPFYLKFTTENKDRLDEIKKEDGIDTASDGGKSAQLSTEQILALPTELRYLIPPEPPADTEEFNVFGTINQLKDRDTFNGTMEYISQALAKLLPDWKYEQLYPTTDASNSASSTLDRQRYLFRFLRSILVAYIELLGIVAINPTDELKDDKLKDILTMVTNMHALINEYRPHQARETLISEMERQVEKKKMEIQGVRKMKERVGEVLEGFGREIPSEKAEDRTEEAAVTSEEERKRDAQRQMWQAMDEMLSQ
;
A
#
# COMPACT_ATOMS: atom_id res chain seq x y z
N MET A 1 -23.53 27.62 24.25
CA MET A 1 -22.89 26.37 23.76
C MET A 1 -23.52 25.89 22.46
N ALA A 2 -24.85 25.94 22.29
CA ALA A 2 -25.52 25.56 21.03
C ALA A 2 -25.12 26.40 19.79
N ASP A 3 -24.86 27.71 19.93
CA ASP A 3 -24.47 28.55 18.78
C ASP A 3 -23.10 28.22 18.20
N ALA A 4 -22.18 27.67 19.00
CA ALA A 4 -20.83 27.33 18.54
C ALA A 4 -20.81 26.07 17.67
N ASP A 5 -21.69 25.10 17.93
CA ASP A 5 -21.81 23.90 17.11
C ASP A 5 -22.52 24.19 15.78
N ALA A 6 -23.51 25.09 15.78
CA ALA A 6 -24.18 25.52 14.55
C ALA A 6 -23.24 26.30 13.61
N GLN A 7 -22.36 27.14 14.17
CA GLN A 7 -21.35 27.85 13.37
C GLN A 7 -20.28 26.90 12.81
N ARG A 8 -19.88 25.85 13.54
CA ARG A 8 -18.94 24.85 13.02
C ARG A 8 -19.52 24.01 11.89
N GLN A 9 -20.78 23.58 12.00
CA GLN A 9 -21.44 22.86 10.90
C GLN A 9 -21.63 23.73 9.66
N ALA A 10 -21.96 25.02 9.83
CA ALA A 10 -22.11 25.95 8.71
C ALA A 10 -20.77 26.30 8.02
N GLU A 11 -19.67 26.36 8.78
CA GLU A 11 -18.33 26.55 8.23
C GLU A 11 -17.81 25.30 7.49
N GLU A 12 -18.17 24.11 7.96
CA GLU A 12 -17.88 22.84 7.25
C GLU A 12 -18.67 22.73 5.94
N ASP A 13 -19.94 23.15 5.92
CA ASP A 13 -20.79 23.12 4.71
C ASP A 13 -20.30 24.10 3.62
N ALA A 14 -19.74 25.25 4.02
CA ALA A 14 -19.34 26.30 3.07
C ALA A 14 -18.09 25.96 2.24
N ASN A 15 -17.29 24.97 2.67
CA ASN A 15 -16.06 24.58 1.99
C ASN A 15 -16.11 23.14 1.44
N LEU A 16 -17.31 22.61 1.20
CA LEU A 16 -17.54 21.32 0.54
C LEU A 16 -17.18 21.43 -0.95
N GLN A 17 -15.89 21.53 -1.26
CA GLN A 17 -15.40 20.98 -2.51
C GLN A 17 -15.77 19.50 -2.49
N LEU A 18 -16.67 19.09 -3.40
CA LEU A 18 -17.01 17.69 -3.58
C LEU A 18 -15.69 16.92 -3.70
N PRO A 19 -15.35 16.05 -2.74
CA PRO A 19 -14.13 15.28 -2.85
C PRO A 19 -14.19 14.48 -4.16
N PRO A 20 -13.06 14.31 -4.86
CA PRO A 20 -13.04 13.61 -6.16
C PRO A 20 -13.53 12.16 -6.06
N TYR A 21 -13.62 11.63 -4.83
CA TYR A 21 -14.13 10.31 -4.52
C TYR A 21 -15.21 10.42 -3.44
N PRO A 22 -16.27 9.58 -3.52
CA PRO A 22 -17.25 9.49 -2.44
C PRO A 22 -16.55 9.10 -1.14
N HIS A 23 -17.09 9.53 -0.01
CA HIS A 23 -16.63 9.05 1.29
C HIS A 23 -16.65 7.52 1.31
N PRO A 24 -15.63 6.87 1.89
CA PRO A 24 -15.57 5.42 1.95
C PRO A 24 -16.80 4.90 2.72
N PRO A 25 -17.33 3.71 2.35
CA PRO A 25 -18.39 3.07 3.12
C PRO A 25 -18.01 2.94 4.60
N PRO A 26 -18.94 3.09 5.57
CA PRO A 26 -18.62 3.18 7.00
C PRO A 26 -18.14 1.86 7.63
N PHE A 27 -17.97 0.79 6.84
CA PHE A 27 -17.63 -0.55 7.30
C PHE A 27 -16.30 -0.58 8.07
N TYR A 28 -15.29 0.20 7.63
CA TYR A 28 -13.96 0.22 8.24
C TYR A 28 -13.97 0.71 9.71
N LEU A 29 -14.92 1.58 10.07
CA LEU A 29 -15.06 2.09 11.44
C LEU A 29 -15.46 0.99 12.43
N LYS A 30 -15.94 -0.16 11.93
CA LYS A 30 -16.42 -1.27 12.74
C LYS A 30 -15.35 -2.33 13.01
N PHE A 31 -14.16 -2.20 12.40
CA PHE A 31 -12.99 -3.06 12.63
C PHE A 31 -12.21 -2.70 13.90
N THR A 32 -12.92 -2.39 14.99
CA THR A 32 -12.33 -2.14 16.30
C THR A 32 -11.81 -3.43 16.92
N THR A 33 -10.87 -3.33 17.87
CA THR A 33 -10.38 -4.49 18.64
C THR A 33 -11.53 -5.13 19.42
N GLU A 34 -12.37 -4.31 20.06
CA GLU A 34 -13.55 -4.75 20.80
C GLU A 34 -14.54 -5.55 19.94
N ASN A 35 -14.80 -5.11 18.70
CA ASN A 35 -15.71 -5.85 17.82
C ASN A 35 -15.10 -7.16 17.31
N LYS A 36 -13.77 -7.22 17.12
CA LYS A 36 -13.07 -8.46 16.79
C LYS A 36 -13.13 -9.45 17.95
N ASP A 37 -12.88 -8.98 19.17
CA ASP A 37 -12.93 -9.80 20.38
C ASP A 37 -14.35 -10.37 20.58
N ARG A 38 -15.39 -9.54 20.43
CA ARG A 38 -16.81 -9.98 20.45
C ARG A 38 -17.13 -11.01 19.38
N LEU A 39 -16.61 -10.83 18.16
CA LEU A 39 -16.82 -11.80 17.09
C LEU A 39 -16.14 -13.13 17.41
N ASP A 40 -14.95 -13.11 17.99
CA ASP A 40 -14.22 -14.30 18.39
C ASP A 40 -14.88 -15.03 19.57
N GLU A 41 -15.49 -14.30 20.51
CA GLU A 41 -16.32 -14.86 21.58
C GLU A 41 -17.53 -15.60 21.01
N ILE A 42 -18.29 -14.98 20.10
CA ILE A 42 -19.47 -15.60 19.47
C ILE A 42 -19.08 -16.83 18.65
N LYS A 43 -17.97 -16.77 17.91
CA LYS A 43 -17.45 -17.93 17.16
C LYS A 43 -17.10 -19.08 18.10
N LYS A 44 -16.51 -18.80 19.26
CA LYS A 44 -16.22 -19.84 20.27
C LYS A 44 -17.49 -20.42 20.87
N GLU A 45 -18.52 -19.60 21.13
CA GLU A 45 -19.84 -20.07 21.59
C GLU A 45 -20.50 -21.01 20.57
N ASP A 46 -20.39 -20.70 19.28
CA ASP A 46 -20.87 -21.55 18.18
C ASP A 46 -19.93 -22.73 17.85
N GLY A 47 -18.82 -22.91 18.57
CA GLY A 47 -17.88 -24.02 18.38
C GLY A 47 -17.03 -23.93 17.11
N ILE A 48 -16.87 -22.72 16.55
CA ILE A 48 -16.05 -22.43 15.38
C ILE A 48 -14.65 -22.01 15.83
N ASP A 49 -13.68 -22.91 15.70
CA ASP A 49 -12.27 -22.61 15.98
C ASP A 49 -11.67 -21.66 14.93
N THR A 50 -11.30 -20.45 15.36
CA THR A 50 -10.63 -19.43 14.55
C THR A 50 -9.21 -19.80 14.12
N ALA A 51 -8.65 -20.88 14.65
CA ALA A 51 -7.24 -21.28 14.46
C ALA A 51 -6.98 -22.15 13.22
N SER A 52 -7.98 -22.43 12.37
CA SER A 52 -7.71 -23.14 11.12
C SER A 52 -7.12 -22.19 10.07
N ASP A 53 -5.79 -22.21 10.00
CA ASP A 53 -4.92 -21.44 9.10
C ASP A 53 -5.00 -21.90 7.62
N GLY A 54 -6.19 -22.27 7.16
CA GLY A 54 -6.38 -23.07 5.94
C GLY A 54 -7.60 -22.67 5.13
N GLY A 55 -7.59 -21.47 4.53
CA GLY A 55 -8.30 -21.12 3.27
C GLY A 55 -9.84 -21.22 3.21
N LYS A 56 -10.49 -21.84 4.19
CA LYS A 56 -11.93 -21.93 4.36
C LYS A 56 -12.18 -21.80 5.85
N SER A 57 -12.13 -20.57 6.36
CA SER A 57 -12.67 -20.30 7.69
C SER A 57 -14.02 -20.98 7.77
N ALA A 58 -14.24 -21.89 8.72
CA ALA A 58 -15.58 -22.39 8.99
C ALA A 58 -16.43 -21.16 9.33
N GLN A 59 -17.24 -20.71 8.38
CA GLN A 59 -18.02 -19.49 8.51
C GLN A 59 -19.31 -19.81 9.27
N LEU A 60 -19.79 -18.83 10.02
CA LEU A 60 -21.16 -18.81 10.51
C LEU A 60 -22.09 -18.99 9.30
N SER A 61 -23.13 -19.80 9.44
CA SER A 61 -24.15 -19.96 8.40
C SER A 61 -24.80 -18.61 8.05
N THR A 62 -25.39 -18.50 6.86
CA THR A 62 -26.09 -17.28 6.42
C THR A 62 -27.14 -16.81 7.43
N GLU A 63 -27.85 -17.74 8.07
CA GLU A 63 -28.83 -17.48 9.12
C GLU A 63 -28.19 -16.91 10.38
N GLN A 64 -27.06 -17.47 10.84
CA GLN A 64 -26.30 -16.96 11.99
C GLN A 64 -25.72 -15.56 11.71
N ILE A 65 -25.20 -15.31 10.50
CA ILE A 65 -24.69 -13.98 10.10
C ILE A 65 -25.82 -12.95 10.11
N LEU A 66 -27.02 -13.31 9.65
CA LEU A 66 -28.19 -12.43 9.66
C LEU A 66 -28.78 -12.21 11.06
N ALA A 67 -28.43 -13.03 12.06
CA ALA A 67 -28.81 -12.81 13.45
C ALA A 67 -27.84 -11.84 14.18
N LEU A 68 -26.59 -11.72 13.71
CA LEU A 68 -25.60 -10.83 14.32
C LEU A 68 -25.99 -9.35 14.20
N PRO A 69 -25.58 -8.49 15.16
CA PRO A 69 -25.61 -7.04 14.99
C PRO A 69 -24.88 -6.61 13.71
N THR A 70 -25.37 -5.56 13.04
CA THR A 70 -24.82 -5.06 11.76
C THR A 70 -23.32 -4.78 11.81
N GLU A 71 -22.82 -4.32 12.96
CA GLU A 71 -21.41 -3.98 13.17
C GLU A 71 -20.48 -5.19 13.11
N LEU A 72 -20.95 -6.37 13.51
CA LEU A 72 -20.18 -7.61 13.50
C LEU A 72 -20.28 -8.32 12.14
N ARG A 73 -21.35 -8.09 11.37
CA ARG A 73 -21.51 -8.67 10.02
C ARG A 73 -20.42 -8.21 9.07
N TYR A 74 -20.01 -6.95 9.14
CA TYR A 74 -18.96 -6.39 8.27
C TYR A 74 -17.58 -7.01 8.49
N LEU A 75 -17.35 -7.64 9.65
CA LEU A 75 -16.09 -8.31 9.96
C LEU A 75 -15.98 -9.70 9.31
N ILE A 76 -17.09 -10.21 8.78
CA ILE A 76 -17.15 -11.51 8.11
C ILE A 76 -17.00 -11.25 6.62
N PRO A 77 -15.91 -11.73 5.98
CA PRO A 77 -15.78 -11.63 4.54
C PRO A 77 -16.91 -12.40 3.84
N PRO A 78 -17.49 -11.87 2.75
CA PRO A 78 -18.46 -12.62 1.96
C PRO A 78 -17.82 -13.88 1.35
N GLU A 79 -18.63 -14.89 1.08
CA GLU A 79 -18.17 -16.07 0.35
C GLU A 79 -17.67 -15.65 -1.04
N PRO A 80 -16.51 -16.14 -1.50
CA PRO A 80 -16.04 -15.91 -2.85
C PRO A 80 -17.08 -16.40 -3.87
N PRO A 81 -17.30 -15.66 -4.98
CA PRO A 81 -18.19 -16.13 -6.04
C PRO A 81 -17.71 -17.47 -6.59
N ALA A 82 -18.64 -18.32 -7.04
CA ALA A 82 -18.30 -19.60 -7.62
C ALA A 82 -17.48 -19.43 -8.92
N ASP A 83 -16.70 -20.44 -9.31
CA ASP A 83 -15.80 -20.35 -10.47
C ASP A 83 -16.48 -19.91 -11.79
N THR A 84 -17.76 -20.24 -11.93
CA THR A 84 -18.59 -19.93 -13.11
C THR A 84 -19.52 -18.73 -12.91
N GLU A 85 -19.49 -18.11 -11.74
CA GLU A 85 -20.37 -17.01 -11.40
C GLU A 85 -19.81 -15.69 -11.93
N GLU A 86 -20.69 -14.93 -12.58
CA GLU A 86 -20.38 -13.63 -13.15
C GLU A 86 -20.53 -12.54 -12.10
N PHE A 87 -19.50 -11.72 -11.92
CA PHE A 87 -19.53 -10.57 -11.01
C PHE A 87 -19.13 -9.29 -11.73
N ASN A 88 -19.73 -8.17 -11.33
CA ASN A 88 -19.50 -6.88 -11.96
C ASN A 88 -18.43 -6.08 -11.19
N VAL A 89 -17.38 -5.63 -11.88
CA VAL A 89 -16.37 -4.72 -11.35
C VAL A 89 -16.29 -3.51 -12.28
N PHE A 90 -16.54 -2.30 -11.76
CA PHE A 90 -16.47 -1.05 -12.54
C PHE A 90 -17.24 -1.05 -13.89
N GLY A 91 -18.34 -1.81 -13.96
CA GLY A 91 -19.17 -1.93 -15.16
C GLY A 91 -18.79 -3.08 -16.09
N THR A 92 -17.73 -3.85 -15.80
CA THR A 92 -17.36 -5.04 -16.57
C THR A 92 -17.84 -6.30 -15.87
N ILE A 93 -18.42 -7.23 -16.64
CA ILE A 93 -18.77 -8.56 -16.15
C ILE A 93 -17.49 -9.41 -16.20
N ASN A 94 -17.11 -9.98 -15.06
CA ASN A 94 -15.92 -10.82 -14.90
C ASN A 94 -16.33 -12.21 -14.42
N GLN A 95 -15.56 -13.23 -14.76
CA GLN A 95 -15.70 -14.58 -14.24
C GLN A 95 -14.40 -15.01 -13.57
N LEU A 96 -14.48 -15.80 -12.50
CA LEU A 96 -13.28 -16.20 -11.74
C LEU A 96 -12.34 -17.11 -12.55
N LYS A 97 -12.86 -17.89 -13.50
CA LYS A 97 -12.05 -18.70 -14.43
C LYS A 97 -11.23 -17.88 -15.42
N ASP A 98 -11.66 -16.67 -15.76
CA ASP A 98 -10.98 -15.80 -16.72
C ASP A 98 -9.80 -15.05 -16.06
N ARG A 99 -8.98 -15.78 -15.29
CA ARG A 99 -7.80 -15.23 -14.62
C ARG A 99 -6.73 -14.77 -15.61
N ASP A 100 -6.78 -15.25 -16.85
CA ASP A 100 -5.89 -14.80 -17.90
C ASP A 100 -6.37 -13.46 -18.46
N THR A 101 -6.39 -12.45 -17.58
CA THR A 101 -6.74 -11.06 -17.91
C THR A 101 -5.97 -10.57 -19.13
N PHE A 102 -4.76 -11.09 -19.34
CA PHE A 102 -3.96 -10.79 -20.52
C PHE A 102 -4.58 -11.33 -21.82
N ASN A 103 -5.00 -12.60 -21.86
CA ASN A 103 -5.60 -13.21 -23.05
C ASN A 103 -6.94 -12.55 -23.40
N GLY A 104 -7.79 -12.29 -22.40
CA GLY A 104 -9.04 -11.54 -22.61
C GLY A 104 -8.78 -10.10 -23.11
N THR A 105 -7.74 -9.44 -22.61
CA THR A 105 -7.33 -8.11 -23.11
C THR A 105 -6.82 -8.20 -24.57
N MET A 106 -6.07 -9.24 -24.92
CA MET A 106 -5.60 -9.42 -26.30
C MET A 106 -6.74 -9.72 -27.27
N GLU A 107 -7.75 -10.48 -26.84
CA GLU A 107 -8.97 -10.71 -27.62
C GLU A 107 -9.78 -9.42 -27.80
N TYR A 108 -9.91 -8.61 -26.75
CA TYR A 108 -10.52 -7.29 -26.85
C TYR A 108 -9.77 -6.40 -27.86
N ILE A 109 -8.43 -6.37 -27.80
CA ILE A 109 -7.59 -5.60 -28.72
C ILE A 109 -7.75 -6.10 -30.16
N SER A 110 -7.78 -7.41 -30.38
CA SER A 110 -7.96 -7.96 -31.74
C SER A 110 -9.33 -7.58 -32.32
N GLN A 111 -10.39 -7.62 -31.52
CA GLN A 111 -11.73 -7.15 -31.93
C GLN A 111 -11.76 -5.65 -32.19
N ALA A 112 -11.13 -4.84 -31.32
CA ALA A 112 -11.06 -3.39 -31.48
C ALA A 112 -10.28 -2.98 -32.74
N LEU A 113 -9.23 -3.75 -33.09
CA LEU A 113 -8.40 -3.53 -34.27
C LEU A 113 -8.94 -4.21 -35.54
N ALA A 114 -10.01 -5.00 -35.46
CA ALA A 114 -10.52 -5.79 -36.59
C ALA A 114 -10.84 -4.97 -37.85
N LYS A 115 -11.19 -3.68 -37.69
CA LYS A 115 -11.41 -2.76 -38.83
C LYS A 115 -10.12 -2.34 -39.54
N LEU A 116 -9.01 -2.27 -38.82
CA LEU A 116 -7.72 -1.83 -39.33
C LEU A 116 -6.84 -3.01 -39.77
N LEU A 117 -6.89 -4.11 -39.01
CA LEU A 117 -6.07 -5.30 -39.18
C LEU A 117 -6.98 -6.54 -39.09
N PRO A 118 -7.58 -6.98 -40.21
CA PRO A 118 -8.39 -8.18 -40.21
C PRO A 118 -7.53 -9.41 -39.89
N ASP A 119 -8.13 -10.37 -39.19
CA ASP A 119 -7.56 -11.69 -38.85
C ASP A 119 -6.32 -11.68 -37.94
N TRP A 120 -5.92 -10.52 -37.40
CA TRP A 120 -4.84 -10.49 -36.41
C TRP A 120 -5.28 -11.19 -35.12
N LYS A 121 -4.48 -12.16 -34.68
CA LYS A 121 -4.62 -12.82 -33.38
C LYS A 121 -3.29 -12.75 -32.66
N TYR A 122 -3.35 -12.63 -31.35
CA TYR A 122 -2.15 -12.68 -30.52
C TYR A 122 -1.53 -14.08 -30.58
N GLU A 123 -0.25 -14.13 -30.92
CA GLU A 123 0.58 -15.33 -30.88
C GLU A 123 1.74 -15.08 -29.93
N GLN A 124 1.93 -15.96 -28.94
CA GLN A 124 3.05 -15.87 -28.02
C GLN A 124 4.33 -16.37 -28.68
N LEU A 125 5.34 -15.49 -28.78
CA LEU A 125 6.60 -15.75 -29.50
C LEU A 125 7.77 -16.14 -28.58
N TYR A 126 7.51 -16.39 -27.30
CA TYR A 126 8.50 -16.77 -26.29
C TYR A 126 7.98 -17.95 -25.46
N PRO A 127 8.87 -18.82 -24.95
CA PRO A 127 8.46 -19.99 -24.18
C PRO A 127 7.74 -19.57 -22.90
N THR A 128 6.64 -20.25 -22.58
CA THR A 128 5.97 -20.09 -21.29
C THR A 128 6.94 -20.43 -20.17
N THR A 129 7.09 -19.51 -19.21
CA THR A 129 8.00 -19.74 -18.09
C THR A 129 7.31 -20.60 -17.04
N ASP A 130 7.90 -21.77 -16.74
CA ASP A 130 7.54 -22.50 -15.54
C ASP A 130 8.20 -21.77 -14.35
N ALA A 131 7.40 -21.44 -13.33
CA ALA A 131 7.85 -20.71 -12.13
C ALA A 131 9.03 -21.37 -11.38
N SER A 132 9.41 -22.60 -11.73
CA SER A 132 10.47 -23.39 -11.08
C SER A 132 11.88 -22.83 -11.27
N ASN A 133 12.17 -22.07 -12.34
CA ASN A 133 13.54 -21.62 -12.65
C ASN A 133 13.62 -20.09 -12.85
N SER A 134 13.48 -19.34 -11.76
CA SER A 134 13.36 -17.88 -11.80
C SER A 134 14.59 -17.17 -12.39
N ALA A 135 15.82 -17.58 -12.04
CA ALA A 135 17.04 -16.86 -12.46
C ALA A 135 17.43 -17.09 -13.93
N SER A 136 17.26 -18.31 -14.47
CA SER A 136 17.49 -18.54 -15.90
C SER A 136 16.38 -17.90 -16.73
N SER A 137 15.13 -17.94 -16.24
CA SER A 137 13.99 -17.34 -16.94
C SER A 137 14.14 -15.82 -17.12
N THR A 138 14.71 -15.08 -16.16
CA THR A 138 14.95 -13.63 -16.33
C THR A 138 15.96 -13.33 -17.45
N LEU A 139 17.09 -14.04 -17.47
CA LEU A 139 18.10 -13.86 -18.51
C LEU A 139 17.53 -14.17 -19.89
N ASP A 140 16.75 -15.24 -20.02
CA ASP A 140 16.09 -15.60 -21.27
C ASP A 140 15.10 -14.51 -21.70
N ARG A 141 14.28 -13.98 -20.78
CA ARG A 141 13.36 -12.87 -21.06
C ARG A 141 14.06 -11.63 -21.58
N GLN A 142 15.20 -11.24 -20.98
CA GLN A 142 15.97 -10.09 -21.45
C GLN A 142 16.48 -10.31 -22.88
N ARG A 143 16.91 -11.54 -23.22
CA ARG A 143 17.34 -11.91 -24.58
C ARG A 143 16.18 -11.80 -25.58
N TYR A 144 14.99 -12.29 -25.22
CA TYR A 144 13.79 -12.16 -26.05
C TYR A 144 13.39 -10.70 -26.24
N LEU A 145 13.43 -9.87 -25.20
CA LEU A 145 13.14 -8.43 -25.29
C LEU A 145 14.04 -7.74 -26.32
N PHE A 146 15.36 -7.96 -26.24
CA PHE A 146 16.30 -7.40 -27.21
C PHE A 146 16.18 -8.04 -28.60
N ARG A 147 15.76 -9.30 -28.70
CA ARG A 147 15.48 -9.96 -29.98
C ARG A 147 14.27 -9.32 -30.66
N PHE A 148 13.15 -9.15 -29.94
CA PHE A 148 11.97 -8.45 -30.45
C PHE A 148 12.29 -7.03 -30.85
N LEU A 149 13.04 -6.27 -30.04
CA LEU A 149 13.45 -4.91 -30.41
C LEU A 149 14.19 -4.87 -31.76
N ARG A 150 15.17 -5.76 -31.97
CA ARG A 150 15.90 -5.83 -33.24
C ARG A 150 14.99 -6.25 -34.39
N SER A 151 14.14 -7.26 -34.19
CA SER A 151 13.19 -7.72 -35.20
C SER A 151 12.16 -6.65 -35.58
N ILE A 152 11.65 -5.87 -34.62
CA ILE A 152 10.76 -4.73 -34.86
C ILE A 152 11.45 -3.66 -35.69
N LEU A 153 12.71 -3.32 -35.37
CA LEU A 153 13.46 -2.32 -36.13
C LEU A 153 13.68 -2.75 -37.58
N VAL A 154 14.03 -4.02 -37.81
CA VAL A 154 14.18 -4.57 -39.17
C VAL A 154 12.84 -4.59 -39.90
N ALA A 155 11.78 -5.09 -39.27
CA ALA A 155 10.44 -5.12 -39.86
C ALA A 155 9.91 -3.71 -40.18
N TYR A 156 10.24 -2.71 -39.38
CA TYR A 156 9.89 -1.32 -39.66
C TYR A 156 10.64 -0.77 -40.89
N ILE A 157 11.91 -1.13 -41.08
CA ILE A 157 12.66 -0.75 -42.30
C ILE A 157 12.08 -1.45 -43.53
N GLU A 158 11.70 -2.73 -43.42
CA GLU A 158 11.01 -3.45 -44.49
C GLU A 158 9.67 -2.81 -44.83
N LEU A 159 8.87 -2.45 -43.81
CA LEU A 159 7.61 -1.74 -43.97
C LEU A 159 7.81 -0.40 -44.69
N LEU A 160 8.83 0.38 -44.31
CA LEU A 160 9.16 1.64 -44.97
C LEU A 160 9.50 1.41 -46.45
N GLY A 161 10.23 0.34 -46.77
CA GLY A 161 10.52 -0.06 -48.14
C GLY A 161 9.28 -0.40 -48.95
N ILE A 162 8.34 -1.16 -48.38
CA ILE A 162 7.07 -1.53 -49.02
C ILE A 162 6.22 -0.27 -49.27
N VAL A 163 6.04 0.56 -48.23
CA VAL A 163 5.22 1.78 -48.30
C VAL A 163 5.80 2.81 -49.27
N ALA A 164 7.12 2.90 -49.39
CA ALA A 164 7.78 3.78 -50.35
C ALA A 164 7.55 3.36 -51.81
N ILE A 165 7.39 2.06 -52.07
CA ILE A 165 7.12 1.53 -53.41
C ILE A 165 5.62 1.59 -53.70
N ASN A 166 4.79 0.99 -52.84
CA ASN A 166 3.34 0.92 -52.99
C ASN A 166 2.65 0.98 -51.61
N PRO A 167 2.04 2.12 -51.24
CA PRO A 167 1.39 2.27 -49.92
C PRO A 167 0.10 1.47 -49.74
N THR A 168 -0.49 0.96 -50.83
CA THR A 168 -1.76 0.21 -50.83
C THR A 168 -1.55 -1.31 -50.95
N ASP A 169 -0.31 -1.77 -50.93
CA ASP A 169 0.02 -3.20 -51.04
C ASP A 169 -0.42 -3.97 -49.78
N GLU A 170 -0.97 -5.18 -49.96
CA GLU A 170 -1.41 -6.04 -48.85
C GLU A 170 -0.22 -6.45 -47.96
N LEU A 171 0.98 -6.50 -48.54
CA LEU A 171 2.23 -6.76 -47.79
C LEU A 171 2.48 -5.76 -46.66
N LYS A 172 1.95 -4.53 -46.77
CA LYS A 172 1.99 -3.53 -45.70
C LYS A 172 1.26 -4.03 -44.46
N ASP A 173 0.08 -4.60 -44.65
CA ASP A 173 -0.79 -5.02 -43.55
C ASP A 173 -0.22 -6.26 -42.87
N ASP A 174 0.38 -7.18 -43.62
CA ASP A 174 1.10 -8.33 -43.05
C ASP A 174 2.29 -7.89 -42.20
N LYS A 175 3.10 -6.93 -42.66
CA LYS A 175 4.19 -6.38 -41.84
C LYS A 175 3.69 -5.64 -40.61
N LEU A 176 2.55 -4.96 -40.71
CA LEU A 176 1.93 -4.31 -39.55
C LEU A 176 1.44 -5.33 -38.52
N LYS A 177 0.86 -6.46 -38.97
CA LYS A 177 0.50 -7.60 -38.10
C LYS A 177 1.73 -8.15 -37.39
N ASP A 178 2.82 -8.39 -38.11
CA ASP A 178 4.09 -8.89 -37.53
C ASP A 178 4.63 -7.94 -36.46
N ILE A 179 4.68 -6.63 -36.76
CA ILE A 179 5.14 -5.60 -35.81
C ILE A 179 4.25 -5.59 -34.56
N LEU A 180 2.93 -5.63 -34.74
CA LEU A 180 1.99 -5.65 -33.63
C LEU A 180 2.17 -6.90 -32.75
N THR A 181 2.34 -8.08 -33.36
CA THR A 181 2.63 -9.32 -32.63
C THR A 181 3.93 -9.19 -31.82
N MET A 182 4.99 -8.63 -32.41
CA MET A 182 6.25 -8.45 -31.66
C MET A 182 6.13 -7.41 -30.53
N VAL A 183 5.41 -6.30 -30.75
CA VAL A 183 5.21 -5.25 -29.73
C VAL A 183 4.35 -5.77 -28.57
N THR A 184 3.30 -6.53 -28.85
CA THR A 184 2.45 -7.13 -27.82
C THR A 184 3.21 -8.17 -26.99
N ASN A 185 4.03 -9.01 -27.62
CA ASN A 185 4.95 -9.92 -26.91
C ASN A 185 5.98 -9.16 -26.06
N MET A 186 6.54 -8.07 -26.56
CA MET A 186 7.45 -7.22 -25.79
C MET A 186 6.76 -6.62 -24.56
N HIS A 187 5.52 -6.15 -24.72
CA HIS A 187 4.72 -5.63 -23.63
C HIS A 187 4.41 -6.70 -22.57
N ALA A 188 4.08 -7.93 -22.99
CA ALA A 188 3.89 -9.07 -22.10
C ALA A 188 5.15 -9.34 -21.26
N LEU A 189 6.31 -9.42 -21.92
CA LEU A 189 7.60 -9.60 -21.23
C LEU A 189 7.92 -8.47 -20.24
N ILE A 190 7.63 -7.21 -20.58
CA ILE A 190 7.82 -6.08 -19.65
C ILE A 190 6.91 -6.21 -18.43
N ASN A 191 5.67 -6.67 -18.63
CA ASN A 191 4.73 -6.88 -17.53
C ASN A 191 5.21 -7.95 -16.55
N GLU A 192 5.86 -9.01 -17.04
CA GLU A 192 6.49 -10.02 -16.18
C GLU A 192 7.64 -9.47 -15.31
N TYR A 193 8.27 -8.35 -15.71
CA TYR A 193 9.27 -7.67 -14.87
C TYR A 193 8.66 -6.82 -13.75
N ARG A 194 7.37 -6.48 -13.80
CA ARG A 194 6.72 -5.60 -12.80
C ARG A 194 6.82 -6.14 -11.37
N PRO A 195 6.59 -7.44 -11.08
CA PRO A 195 6.73 -7.98 -9.73
C PRO A 195 8.18 -7.90 -9.22
N HIS A 196 9.17 -8.09 -10.10
CA HIS A 196 10.57 -7.93 -9.75
C HIS A 196 10.90 -6.46 -9.43
N GLN A 197 10.42 -5.52 -10.26
CA GLN A 197 10.59 -4.09 -10.01
C GLN A 197 9.95 -3.65 -8.68
N ALA A 198 8.76 -4.17 -8.36
CA ALA A 198 8.08 -3.90 -7.09
C ALA A 198 8.89 -4.42 -5.89
N ARG A 199 9.47 -5.62 -5.99
CA ARG A 199 10.36 -6.17 -4.96
C ARG A 199 11.60 -5.32 -4.76
N GLU A 200 12.27 -4.92 -5.84
CA GLU A 200 13.47 -4.06 -5.76
C GLU A 200 13.14 -2.70 -5.12
N THR A 201 12.01 -2.12 -5.52
CA THR A 201 11.53 -0.85 -4.94
C THR A 201 11.25 -1.00 -3.45
N LEU A 202 10.61 -2.11 -3.03
CA LEU A 202 10.34 -2.39 -1.62
C LEU A 202 11.63 -2.58 -0.82
N ILE A 203 12.60 -3.32 -1.35
CA ILE A 203 13.90 -3.53 -0.69
C ILE A 203 14.59 -2.19 -0.47
N SER A 204 14.69 -1.37 -1.52
CA SER A 204 15.31 -0.04 -1.43
C SER A 204 14.63 0.86 -0.39
N GLU A 205 13.30 0.83 -0.34
CA GLU A 205 12.53 1.59 0.64
C GLU A 205 12.71 1.06 2.07
N MET A 206 12.79 -0.26 2.26
CA MET A 206 13.08 -0.87 3.55
C MET A 206 14.49 -0.55 4.04
N GLU A 207 15.49 -0.58 3.15
CA GLU A 207 16.87 -0.19 3.48
C GLU A 207 16.93 1.27 3.93
N ARG A 208 16.23 2.16 3.23
CA ARG A 208 16.09 3.57 3.61
C ARG A 208 15.44 3.73 4.99
N GLN A 209 14.39 2.96 5.29
CA GLN A 209 13.74 2.99 6.59
C GLN A 209 14.65 2.47 7.71
N VAL A 210 15.44 1.42 7.46
CA VAL A 210 16.42 0.91 8.42
C VAL A 210 17.49 1.96 8.71
N GLU A 211 18.01 2.62 7.68
CA GLU A 211 19.02 3.67 7.85
C GLU A 211 18.46 4.88 8.62
N LYS A 212 17.25 5.32 8.29
CA LYS A 212 16.55 6.36 9.06
C LYS A 212 16.40 5.99 10.53
N LYS A 213 15.95 4.76 10.83
CA LYS A 213 15.83 4.28 12.22
C LYS A 213 17.17 4.23 12.94
N LYS A 214 18.25 3.83 12.26
CA LYS A 214 19.61 3.88 12.84
C LYS A 214 20.03 5.30 13.19
N MET A 215 19.77 6.27 12.29
CA MET A 215 20.03 7.68 12.55
C MET A 215 19.19 8.22 13.72
N GLU A 216 17.90 7.88 13.79
CA GLU A 216 17.01 8.24 14.91
C GLU A 216 17.54 7.67 16.23
N ILE A 217 17.94 6.39 16.28
CA ILE A 217 18.53 5.77 17.48
C ILE A 217 19.82 6.46 17.89
N GLN A 218 20.69 6.81 16.93
CA GLN A 218 21.90 7.59 17.22
C GLN A 218 21.57 8.98 17.76
N GLY A 219 20.55 9.65 17.21
CA GLY A 219 20.02 10.93 17.69
C GLY A 219 19.52 10.82 19.14
N VAL A 220 18.71 9.81 19.44
CA VAL A 220 18.21 9.53 20.80
C VAL A 220 19.36 9.22 21.76
N ARG A 221 20.38 8.48 21.33
CA ARG A 221 21.55 8.18 22.16
C ARG A 221 22.37 9.43 22.49
N LYS A 222 22.58 10.32 21.53
CA LYS A 222 23.24 11.62 21.75
C LYS A 222 22.43 12.52 22.67
N MET A 223 21.10 12.55 22.50
CA MET A 223 20.22 13.31 23.39
C MET A 223 20.27 12.76 24.82
N LYS A 224 20.28 11.43 24.99
CA LYS A 224 20.45 10.79 26.30
C LYS A 224 21.77 11.18 26.96
N GLU A 225 22.87 11.24 26.20
CA GLU A 225 24.18 11.68 26.70
C GLU A 225 24.15 13.15 27.13
N ARG A 226 23.61 14.05 26.30
CA ARG A 226 23.42 15.46 26.65
C ARG A 226 22.56 15.66 27.90
N VAL A 227 21.44 14.95 28.01
CA VAL A 227 20.59 15.00 29.21
C VAL A 227 21.35 14.47 30.42
N GLY A 228 22.16 13.41 30.26
CA GLY A 228 23.07 12.92 31.30
C GLY A 228 24.09 13.96 31.76
N GLU A 229 24.74 14.65 30.82
CA GLU A 229 25.69 15.73 31.12
C GLU A 229 25.03 16.92 31.81
N VAL A 230 23.83 17.32 31.37
CA VAL A 230 23.06 18.41 31.98
C VAL A 230 22.64 18.05 33.40
N LEU A 231 22.15 16.82 33.63
CA LEU A 231 21.79 16.34 34.97
C LEU A 231 23.02 16.25 35.89
N GLU A 232 24.19 15.84 35.37
CA GLU A 232 25.44 15.85 36.14
C GLU A 232 25.89 17.28 36.46
N GLY A 233 25.75 18.21 35.52
CA GLY A 233 25.99 19.64 35.73
C GLY A 233 25.15 20.21 36.87
N PHE A 234 23.84 19.95 36.86
CA PHE A 234 22.95 20.34 37.96
C PHE A 234 23.29 19.63 39.27
N GLY A 235 23.66 18.35 39.24
CA GLY A 235 24.09 17.61 40.44
C GLY A 235 25.36 18.18 41.09
N ARG A 236 26.21 18.88 40.33
CA ARG A 236 27.38 19.62 40.84
C ARG A 236 27.02 21.03 41.33
N GLU A 237 26.05 21.67 40.70
CA GLU A 237 25.59 23.02 41.07
C GLU A 237 24.65 23.06 42.27
N ILE A 238 24.01 21.94 42.63
CA ILE A 238 23.31 21.81 43.91
C ILE A 238 24.39 21.53 44.97
N PRO A 239 24.86 22.52 45.75
CA PRO A 239 25.63 22.20 46.93
C PRO A 239 24.77 21.27 47.78
N SER A 240 25.40 20.21 48.28
CA SER A 240 24.82 19.36 49.31
C SER A 240 24.57 20.24 50.55
N GLU A 241 23.46 20.98 50.55
CA GLU A 241 22.85 21.50 51.75
C GLU A 241 22.38 20.26 52.50
N LYS A 242 23.29 19.75 53.32
CA LYS A 242 22.95 19.03 54.54
C LYS A 242 21.92 19.89 55.24
N ALA A 243 20.65 19.53 55.06
CA ALA A 243 19.54 20.11 55.78
C ALA A 243 19.71 19.73 57.26
N GLU A 244 20.44 20.57 57.98
CA GLU A 244 20.27 20.71 59.42
C GLU A 244 18.88 21.30 59.66
N ASP A 245 18.00 20.44 60.15
CA ASP A 245 16.94 20.72 61.12
C ASP A 245 16.90 22.18 61.62
N ARG A 246 15.87 22.95 61.23
CA ARG A 246 14.98 23.72 62.13
C ARG A 246 14.09 24.74 61.40
N THR A 247 12.83 24.79 61.85
CA THR A 247 11.76 25.81 61.70
C THR A 247 10.74 25.57 60.58
N GLU A 248 9.75 24.71 60.87
CA GLU A 248 8.88 23.99 59.92
C GLU A 248 7.60 24.69 59.40
N GLU A 249 7.37 26.00 59.55
CA GLU A 249 6.11 26.59 59.01
C GLU A 249 6.30 27.79 58.08
N ALA A 250 7.23 28.70 58.36
CA ALA A 250 7.51 29.83 57.47
C ALA A 250 8.55 29.49 56.38
N ALA A 251 9.43 28.51 56.64
CA ALA A 251 10.42 28.07 55.66
C ALA A 251 9.79 27.19 54.56
N VAL A 252 8.71 26.47 54.87
CA VAL A 252 8.07 25.54 53.91
C VAL A 252 7.49 26.28 52.72
N THR A 253 6.83 27.42 52.90
CA THR A 253 6.30 28.22 51.78
C THR A 253 7.42 28.81 50.93
N SER A 254 8.49 29.31 51.54
CA SER A 254 9.65 29.83 50.80
C SER A 254 10.42 28.73 50.06
N GLU A 255 10.56 27.55 50.66
CA GLU A 255 11.17 26.40 50.00
C GLU A 255 10.28 25.86 48.88
N GLU A 256 8.96 25.81 49.05
CA GLU A 256 8.05 25.40 48.00
C GLU A 256 8.08 26.37 46.81
N GLU A 257 8.09 27.68 47.06
CA GLU A 257 8.24 28.69 46.01
C GLU A 257 9.58 28.55 45.28
N ARG A 258 10.69 28.37 46.03
CA ARG A 258 12.01 28.12 45.43
C ARG A 258 12.04 26.83 44.62
N LYS A 259 11.42 25.75 45.10
CA LYS A 259 11.29 24.48 44.37
C LYS A 259 10.43 24.65 43.12
N ARG A 260 9.34 25.41 43.18
CA ARG A 260 8.48 25.71 42.01
C ARG A 260 9.20 26.59 41.00
N ASP A 261 9.96 27.58 41.43
CA ASP A 261 10.74 28.44 40.53
C ASP A 261 11.92 27.69 39.91
N ALA A 262 12.61 26.83 40.67
CA ALA A 262 13.61 25.92 40.13
C ALA A 262 13.00 24.93 39.11
N GLN A 263 11.80 24.39 39.40
CA GLN A 263 11.07 23.58 38.43
C GLN A 263 10.71 24.38 37.18
N ARG A 264 10.21 25.61 37.31
CA ARG A 264 9.87 26.47 36.15
C ARG A 264 11.10 26.77 35.30
N GLN A 265 12.24 27.09 35.93
CA GLN A 265 13.50 27.31 35.22
C GLN A 265 14.00 26.03 34.55
N MET A 266 13.84 24.87 35.19
CA MET A 266 14.14 23.56 34.60
C MET A 266 13.27 23.27 33.37
N TRP A 267 11.97 23.54 33.44
CA TRP A 267 11.06 23.39 32.30
C TRP A 267 11.39 24.38 31.17
N GLN A 268 11.75 25.62 31.49
CA GLN A 268 12.17 26.62 30.49
C GLN A 268 13.48 26.24 29.80
N ALA A 269 14.50 25.80 30.56
CA ALA A 269 15.77 25.34 29.99
C ALA A 269 15.58 24.08 29.13
N MET A 270 14.69 23.17 29.53
CA MET A 270 14.35 21.99 28.74
C MET A 270 13.63 22.36 27.44
N ASP A 271 12.67 23.29 27.48
CA ASP A 271 11.95 23.77 26.29
C ASP A 271 12.87 24.53 25.32
N GLU A 272 13.74 25.40 25.83
CA GLU A 272 14.71 26.15 25.03
C GLU A 272 15.70 25.21 24.31
N MET A 273 16.18 24.16 24.99
CA MET A 273 17.06 23.15 24.39
C MET A 273 16.34 22.19 23.44
N LEU A 274 15.06 21.88 23.66
CA LEU A 274 14.26 21.03 22.75
C LEU A 274 13.83 21.79 21.49
N SER A 275 13.77 23.13 21.54
CA SER A 275 13.42 23.96 20.39
C SER A 275 14.58 24.20 19.42
N GLN A 276 15.83 23.94 19.83
CA GLN A 276 17.05 24.03 18.99
C GLN A 276 17.42 22.68 18.36
#